data_AF-A0A7D5GBE5-F1
#
_entry.id   AF-A0A7D5GBE5-F1
#
_cell.length_a   1.000
_cell.length_b   1.000
_cell.length_c   1.000
_cell.angle_alpha   90.00
_cell.angle_beta   90.00
_cell.angle_gamma   90.00
#
_symmetry.space_group_name_H-M   'P 1'
#
loop_
_entity.id
_entity.type
_entity.pdbx_description
1 polymer ?
#
loop_
_entity_poly.entity_id
_entity_poly.type
_entity_poly.pdbx_seq_one_letter_code
_entity_poly.pdbx_strand_id
1 'polypeptide(L)'
;MSKRTVERKLETLNEAVLGELSPEARTAWWLAARAAGEEEWLAPLVDTCPVREYEATDLAFTTRVTHARLICGDAVYDLHTAMEAFDRVEAATVPASLASGDSRPEPADADLEPAMAQFAHLRRRFHLLYVYYHGYRQFAEEVLGVDIETWFALHPDGQALLERVTGLFDLADELTTEDAAGESKGDAGDGDRLADERVEWRADEAEITLGEAADRFCAMQVDRWTASVDTVSWNVPG
;
A
#
# COMPACT_ATOMS: atom_id res chain seq x y z
N MET A 1 25.28 -38.62 20.66
CA MET A 1 24.48 -38.48 19.42
C MET A 1 25.37 -37.92 18.33
N SER A 2 25.30 -38.44 17.10
CA SER A 2 26.10 -37.90 15.98
C SER A 2 25.41 -36.71 15.32
N LYS A 3 26.19 -35.78 14.76
CA LYS A 3 25.72 -34.62 13.99
C LYS A 3 24.68 -35.03 12.92
N ARG A 4 24.97 -36.07 12.15
CA ARG A 4 24.07 -36.67 11.15
C ARG A 4 22.71 -37.12 11.71
N THR A 5 22.66 -37.59 12.96
CA THR A 5 21.39 -38.01 13.58
C THR A 5 20.50 -36.81 13.90
N VAL A 6 21.12 -35.68 14.27
CA VAL A 6 20.39 -34.44 14.58
C VAL A 6 19.87 -33.79 13.31
N GLU A 7 20.71 -33.69 12.27
CA GLU A 7 20.33 -33.14 10.96
C GLU A 7 19.12 -33.86 10.36
N ARG A 8 19.15 -35.20 10.33
CA ARG A 8 18.01 -35.99 9.82
C ARG A 8 16.73 -35.79 10.64
N LYS A 9 16.84 -35.66 11.96
CA LYS A 9 15.66 -35.40 12.81
C LYS A 9 15.08 -34.01 12.56
N LEU A 10 15.94 -33.03 12.32
CA LEU A 10 15.54 -31.68 11.95
C LEU A 10 14.82 -31.68 10.60
N GLU A 11 15.37 -32.37 9.60
CA GLU A 11 14.76 -32.49 8.28
C GLU A 11 13.37 -33.13 8.34
N THR A 12 13.22 -34.28 9.02
CA THR A 12 11.91 -34.91 9.20
C THR A 12 10.92 -34.03 9.96
N LEU A 13 11.38 -33.28 10.98
CA LEU A 13 10.52 -32.35 11.70
C LEU A 13 10.09 -31.19 10.79
N ASN A 14 11.01 -30.67 9.98
CA ASN A 14 10.74 -29.59 9.04
C ASN A 14 9.72 -30.02 8.00
N GLU A 15 9.90 -31.19 7.38
CA GLU A 15 8.92 -31.76 6.44
C GLU A 15 7.53 -31.93 7.06
N ALA A 16 7.45 -32.41 8.31
CA ALA A 16 6.19 -32.56 9.02
C ALA A 16 5.50 -31.20 9.27
N VAL A 17 6.26 -30.22 9.77
CA VAL A 17 5.74 -28.86 10.04
C VAL A 17 5.28 -28.19 8.75
N LEU A 18 6.10 -28.24 7.70
CA LEU A 18 5.77 -27.64 6.41
C LEU A 18 4.56 -28.35 5.78
N GLY A 19 4.47 -29.68 5.89
CA GLY A 19 3.34 -30.47 5.38
C GLY A 19 1.99 -30.14 6.01
N GLU A 20 1.97 -29.62 7.23
CA GLU A 20 0.75 -29.21 7.95
C GLU A 20 0.30 -27.78 7.64
N LEU A 21 1.13 -26.97 6.96
CA LEU A 21 0.77 -25.59 6.62
C LEU A 21 -0.42 -25.55 5.67
N SER A 22 -1.37 -24.67 5.99
CA SER A 22 -2.45 -24.31 5.07
C SER A 22 -1.89 -23.58 3.85
N PRO A 23 -2.61 -23.56 2.72
CA PRO A 23 -2.14 -22.84 1.53
C PRO A 23 -1.91 -21.35 1.79
N GLU A 24 -2.71 -20.70 2.65
CA GLU A 24 -2.53 -19.30 3.06
C GLU A 24 -1.20 -19.10 3.77
N ALA A 25 -0.96 -19.88 4.83
CA ALA A 25 0.26 -19.78 5.63
C ALA A 25 1.49 -20.08 4.76
N ARG A 26 1.40 -21.09 3.89
CA ARG A 26 2.48 -21.44 2.96
C ARG A 26 2.76 -20.32 1.96
N THR A 27 1.73 -19.66 1.43
CA THR A 27 1.90 -18.47 0.58
C THR A 27 2.61 -17.35 1.35
N ALA A 28 2.18 -17.03 2.57
CA ALA A 28 2.82 -15.98 3.38
C ALA A 28 4.31 -16.28 3.63
N TRP A 29 4.64 -17.51 4.05
CA TRP A 29 6.02 -17.96 4.23
C TRP A 29 6.83 -17.90 2.94
N TRP A 30 6.24 -18.27 1.81
CA TRP A 30 6.91 -18.19 0.52
C TRP A 30 7.21 -16.74 0.12
N LEU A 31 6.27 -15.81 0.32
CA LEU A 31 6.46 -14.39 0.03
C LEU A 31 7.56 -13.80 0.91
N ALA A 32 7.53 -14.11 2.22
CA ALA A 32 8.55 -13.66 3.18
C ALA A 32 9.95 -14.19 2.84
N ALA A 33 10.09 -15.50 2.59
CA ALA A 33 11.36 -16.10 2.20
C ALA A 33 11.90 -15.51 0.89
N ARG A 34 11.00 -15.26 -0.08
CA ARG A 34 11.39 -14.67 -1.37
C ARG A 34 11.86 -13.22 -1.20
N ALA A 35 11.17 -12.43 -0.39
CA ALA A 35 11.56 -11.05 -0.07
C ALA A 35 12.91 -10.97 0.66
N ALA A 36 13.18 -11.92 1.56
CA ALA A 36 14.44 -12.03 2.28
C ALA A 36 15.61 -12.57 1.44
N GLY A 37 15.36 -13.01 0.19
CA GLY A 37 16.38 -13.65 -0.66
C GLY A 37 16.76 -15.06 -0.18
N GLU A 38 15.93 -15.68 0.65
CA GLU A 38 16.14 -17.01 1.24
C GLU A 38 15.71 -18.12 0.27
N GLU A 39 16.36 -18.19 -0.90
CA GLU A 39 15.98 -19.12 -1.97
C GLU A 39 16.02 -20.60 -1.56
N GLU A 40 16.86 -20.93 -0.57
CA GLU A 40 16.98 -22.29 -0.02
C GLU A 40 15.70 -22.80 0.65
N TRP A 41 14.81 -21.89 1.12
CA TRP A 41 13.54 -22.24 1.75
C TRP A 41 12.39 -22.43 0.75
N LEU A 42 12.54 -21.89 -0.47
CA LEU A 42 11.46 -21.91 -1.47
C LEU A 42 11.18 -23.31 -1.99
N ALA A 43 12.23 -24.10 -2.27
CA ALA A 43 12.05 -25.47 -2.76
C ALA A 43 11.39 -26.38 -1.71
N PRO A 44 11.84 -26.44 -0.44
CA PRO A 44 11.14 -27.17 0.61
C PRO A 44 9.67 -26.80 0.78
N LEU A 45 9.31 -25.51 0.68
CA LEU A 45 7.91 -25.05 0.74
C LEU A 45 7.06 -25.58 -0.41
N VAL A 46 7.65 -25.79 -1.59
CA VAL A 46 6.97 -26.36 -2.76
C VAL A 46 6.92 -27.90 -2.66
N ASP A 47 8.03 -28.53 -2.26
CA ASP A 47 8.18 -29.99 -2.26
C ASP A 47 7.37 -30.68 -1.15
N THR A 48 7.19 -30.02 -0.02
CA THR A 48 6.40 -30.54 1.13
C THR A 48 4.91 -30.27 0.98
N CYS A 49 4.46 -29.81 -0.18
CA CYS A 49 3.06 -29.48 -0.38
C CYS A 49 2.23 -30.75 -0.45
N PRO A 50 1.16 -30.89 0.37
CA PRO A 50 0.37 -32.10 0.37
C PRO A 50 -0.29 -32.28 -0.99
N VAL A 51 0.15 -33.30 -1.74
CA VAL A 51 -0.46 -33.70 -3.00
C VAL A 51 -1.75 -34.45 -2.67
N ARG A 52 -2.86 -33.74 -2.52
CA ARG A 52 -4.18 -34.38 -2.38
C ARG A 52 -4.61 -34.88 -3.77
N GLU A 53 -4.87 -36.19 -3.85
CA GLU A 53 -5.32 -36.99 -4.99
C GLU A 53 -5.35 -36.30 -6.38
N TYR A 54 -4.41 -36.75 -7.24
CA TYR A 54 -4.15 -36.41 -8.65
C TYR A 54 -3.28 -35.16 -8.94
N GLU A 55 -1.98 -35.42 -9.04
CA GLU A 55 -0.98 -34.83 -9.96
C GLU A 55 -0.94 -33.30 -10.15
N ALA A 56 -0.68 -32.55 -9.08
CA ALA A 56 0.15 -31.35 -9.10
C ALA A 56 0.45 -30.94 -7.66
N THR A 57 1.62 -30.34 -7.40
CA THR A 57 1.85 -29.54 -6.19
C THR A 57 0.63 -28.65 -5.94
N ASP A 58 0.12 -28.61 -4.72
CA ASP A 58 -1.14 -27.95 -4.33
C ASP A 58 -1.48 -26.73 -5.19
N LEU A 59 -2.45 -26.92 -6.09
CA LEU A 59 -2.87 -25.93 -7.05
C LEU A 59 -3.32 -24.64 -6.35
N ALA A 60 -3.87 -24.73 -5.14
CA ALA A 60 -4.28 -23.56 -4.38
C ALA A 60 -3.07 -22.70 -3.99
N PHE A 61 -2.01 -23.31 -3.45
CA PHE A 61 -0.78 -22.60 -3.08
C PHE A 61 -0.09 -21.97 -4.30
N THR A 62 0.14 -22.75 -5.36
CA THR A 62 0.87 -22.28 -6.55
C THR A 62 0.11 -21.20 -7.32
N THR A 63 -1.21 -21.35 -7.44
CA THR A 63 -2.11 -20.32 -8.01
C THR A 63 -2.03 -19.03 -7.19
N ARG A 64 -2.14 -19.11 -5.86
CA ARG A 64 -2.05 -17.95 -4.98
C ARG A 64 -0.72 -17.22 -5.07
N VAL A 65 0.40 -17.94 -5.06
CA VAL A 65 1.73 -17.32 -5.24
C VAL A 65 1.82 -16.58 -6.58
N THR A 66 1.30 -17.19 -7.65
CA THR A 66 1.28 -16.58 -8.98
C THR A 66 0.45 -15.30 -9.00
N HIS A 67 -0.77 -15.34 -8.46
CA HIS A 67 -1.63 -14.16 -8.38
C HIS A 67 -1.05 -13.08 -7.47
N ALA A 68 -0.41 -13.43 -6.36
CA ALA A 68 0.16 -12.46 -5.43
C ALA A 68 1.24 -11.63 -6.13
N ARG A 69 2.03 -12.28 -7.01
CA ARG A 69 3.04 -11.60 -7.83
C ARG A 69 2.42 -10.74 -8.94
N LEU A 70 1.36 -11.20 -9.59
CA LEU A 70 0.67 -10.42 -10.61
C LEU A 70 0.05 -9.16 -10.02
N ILE A 71 -0.68 -9.30 -8.91
CA ILE A 71 -1.28 -8.15 -8.20
C ILE A 71 -0.19 -7.23 -7.66
N CYS A 72 0.96 -7.74 -7.23
CA CYS A 72 2.10 -6.90 -6.84
C CYS A 72 2.55 -5.97 -7.97
N GLY A 73 2.68 -6.52 -9.20
CA GLY A 73 3.02 -5.72 -10.37
C GLY A 73 2.01 -4.62 -10.66
N ASP A 74 0.72 -4.95 -10.59
CA ASP A 74 -0.36 -3.97 -10.75
C ASP A 74 -0.34 -2.92 -9.64
N ALA A 75 -0.12 -3.32 -8.38
CA ALA A 75 -0.07 -2.42 -7.24
C ALA A 75 1.08 -1.40 -7.34
N VAL A 76 2.26 -1.88 -7.74
CA VAL A 76 3.42 -1.01 -8.00
C VAL A 76 3.11 -0.06 -9.15
N TYR A 77 2.51 -0.55 -10.24
CA TYR A 77 2.14 0.30 -11.38
C TYR A 77 1.13 1.39 -11.01
N ASP A 78 0.09 1.03 -10.25
CA ASP A 78 -0.97 1.96 -9.83
C ASP A 78 -0.42 3.04 -8.89
N LEU A 79 0.41 2.65 -7.91
CA LEU A 79 1.07 3.59 -7.01
C LEU A 79 2.06 4.49 -7.73
N HIS A 80 2.86 3.95 -8.65
CA HIS A 80 3.80 4.73 -9.45
C HIS A 80 3.07 5.77 -10.30
N THR A 81 1.99 5.36 -10.97
CA THR A 81 1.16 6.24 -11.79
C THR A 81 0.48 7.33 -10.96
N ALA A 82 -0.01 6.98 -9.77
CA ALA A 82 -0.61 7.94 -8.83
C ALA A 82 0.43 8.95 -8.32
N MET A 83 1.62 8.49 -7.96
CA MET A 83 2.74 9.33 -7.51
C MET A 83 3.19 10.30 -8.61
N GLU A 84 3.42 9.83 -9.85
CA GLU A 84 3.75 10.73 -10.96
C GLU A 84 2.66 11.76 -11.24
N ALA A 85 1.39 11.36 -11.12
CA ALA A 85 0.28 12.28 -11.30
C ALA A 85 0.23 13.33 -10.17
N PHE A 86 0.60 12.96 -8.96
CA PHE A 86 0.78 13.89 -7.85
C PHE A 86 1.92 14.87 -8.14
N ASP A 87 3.13 14.38 -8.46
CA ASP A 87 4.30 15.22 -8.74
C ASP A 87 4.05 16.25 -9.83
N ARG A 88 3.37 15.84 -10.92
CA ARG A 88 3.04 16.75 -12.03
C ARG A 88 2.15 17.91 -11.59
N VAL A 89 1.21 17.64 -10.68
CA VAL A 89 0.31 18.66 -10.15
C VAL A 89 1.01 19.51 -9.11
N GLU A 90 1.83 18.91 -8.25
CA GLU A 90 2.64 19.62 -7.26
C GLU A 90 3.57 20.62 -7.94
N ALA A 91 4.34 20.17 -8.94
CA ALA A 91 5.23 21.02 -9.72
C ALA A 91 4.51 22.16 -10.47
N ALA A 92 3.24 21.96 -10.81
CA ALA A 92 2.41 23.01 -11.42
C ALA A 92 1.78 23.96 -10.38
N THR A 93 1.55 23.48 -9.16
CA THR A 93 0.87 24.21 -8.06
C THR A 93 1.85 25.05 -7.24
N VAL A 94 3.12 24.64 -7.13
CA VAL A 94 4.18 25.41 -6.47
C VAL A 94 4.82 26.33 -7.50
N PRO A 95 4.41 27.61 -7.63
CA PRO A 95 5.10 28.53 -8.52
C PRO A 95 6.57 28.66 -8.07
N ALA A 96 7.49 28.65 -9.04
CA ALA A 96 8.93 28.78 -8.82
C ALA A 96 9.33 29.98 -7.94
N SER A 97 8.47 31.00 -7.84
CA SER A 97 8.66 32.17 -6.98
C SER A 97 8.54 31.90 -5.48
N LEU A 98 7.78 30.88 -5.04
CA LEU A 98 7.71 30.47 -3.63
C LEU A 98 8.98 29.72 -3.17
N ALA A 99 9.66 29.05 -4.09
CA ALA A 99 10.92 28.35 -3.80
C ALA A 99 12.10 29.33 -3.57
N SER A 100 11.99 30.59 -4.00
CA SER A 100 13.07 31.59 -3.93
C SER A 100 13.11 32.44 -2.65
N GLY A 101 12.19 32.26 -1.69
CA GLY A 101 12.22 32.96 -0.40
C GLY A 101 12.06 34.48 -0.47
N ASP A 102 11.73 35.02 -1.65
CA ASP A 102 11.60 36.46 -1.86
C ASP A 102 10.21 36.93 -1.42
N SER A 103 10.16 37.98 -0.61
CA SER A 103 8.94 38.48 0.04
C SER A 103 7.94 38.94 -1.01
N ARG A 104 6.97 38.08 -1.32
CA ARG A 104 5.98 38.34 -2.38
C ARG A 104 4.94 39.35 -1.89
N PRO A 105 4.52 40.31 -2.74
CA PRO A 105 3.29 41.06 -2.48
C PRO A 105 2.10 40.11 -2.40
N GLU A 106 1.15 40.37 -1.48
CA GLU A 106 -0.08 39.58 -1.34
C GLU A 106 -0.73 39.36 -2.72
N PRO A 107 -1.13 38.12 -3.04
CA PRO A 107 -1.82 37.85 -4.30
C PRO A 107 -3.11 38.66 -4.35
N ALA A 108 -3.38 39.28 -5.50
CA ALA A 108 -4.66 39.94 -5.70
C ALA A 108 -5.79 38.90 -5.69
N ASP A 109 -7.01 39.29 -5.30
CA ASP A 109 -8.17 38.37 -5.23
C ASP A 109 -8.42 37.58 -6.52
N ALA A 110 -8.08 38.16 -7.69
CA ALA A 110 -8.20 37.52 -9.00
C ALA A 110 -7.24 36.32 -9.19
N ASP A 111 -6.16 36.23 -8.42
CA ASP A 111 -5.18 35.14 -8.45
C ASP A 111 -5.51 34.03 -7.42
N LEU A 112 -6.45 34.27 -6.49
CA LEU A 112 -6.83 33.31 -5.45
C LEU A 112 -7.65 32.14 -6.01
N GLU A 113 -8.62 32.40 -6.89
CA GLU A 113 -9.51 31.37 -7.44
C GLU A 113 -8.74 30.30 -8.25
N PRO A 114 -7.81 30.64 -9.17
CA PRO A 114 -6.96 29.66 -9.84
C PRO A 114 -6.07 28.86 -8.88
N ALA A 115 -5.53 29.51 -7.83
CA ALA A 115 -4.70 28.85 -6.84
C ALA A 115 -5.51 27.83 -6.03
N MET A 116 -6.71 28.20 -5.57
CA MET A 116 -7.62 27.29 -4.86
C MET A 116 -8.00 26.07 -5.72
N ALA A 117 -8.24 26.27 -7.02
CA ALA A 117 -8.52 25.17 -7.95
C ALA A 117 -7.33 24.20 -8.10
N GLN A 118 -6.10 24.74 -8.14
CA GLN A 118 -4.87 23.92 -8.20
C GLN A 118 -4.66 23.14 -6.90
N PHE A 119 -4.82 23.76 -5.74
CA PHE A 119 -4.77 23.07 -4.44
C PHE A 119 -5.83 21.98 -4.31
N ALA A 120 -7.07 22.23 -4.78
CA ALA A 120 -8.10 21.21 -4.81
C ALA A 120 -7.72 20.03 -5.72
N HIS A 121 -7.06 20.30 -6.85
CA HIS A 121 -6.56 19.26 -7.75
C HIS A 121 -5.43 18.44 -7.11
N LEU A 122 -4.46 19.10 -6.47
CA LEU A 122 -3.36 18.47 -5.74
C LEU A 122 -3.90 17.56 -4.64
N ARG A 123 -4.84 18.06 -3.83
CA ARG A 123 -5.50 17.29 -2.77
C ARG A 123 -6.20 16.04 -3.32
N ARG A 124 -6.90 16.14 -4.46
CA ARG A 124 -7.54 14.98 -5.09
C ARG A 124 -6.51 13.92 -5.51
N ARG A 125 -5.33 14.33 -5.99
CA ARG A 125 -4.24 13.40 -6.34
C ARG A 125 -3.65 12.73 -5.11
N PHE A 126 -3.43 13.50 -4.05
CA PHE A 126 -2.99 12.98 -2.76
C PHE A 126 -3.97 11.93 -2.21
N HIS A 127 -5.28 12.21 -2.22
CA HIS A 127 -6.31 11.25 -1.78
C HIS A 127 -6.27 9.93 -2.57
N LEU A 128 -6.07 9.99 -3.88
CA LEU A 128 -5.98 8.77 -4.70
C LEU A 128 -4.76 7.93 -4.31
N LEU A 129 -3.61 8.59 -4.11
CA LEU A 129 -2.38 7.94 -3.67
C LEU A 129 -2.56 7.29 -2.29
N TYR A 130 -3.20 8.01 -1.35
CA TYR A 130 -3.54 7.51 -0.02
C TYR A 130 -4.40 6.24 -0.10
N VAL A 131 -5.48 6.28 -0.87
CA VAL A 131 -6.42 5.15 -1.02
C VAL A 131 -5.71 3.93 -1.59
N TYR A 132 -4.87 4.11 -2.62
CA TYR A 132 -4.10 3.01 -3.19
C TYR A 132 -3.11 2.43 -2.19
N TYR A 133 -2.32 3.27 -1.52
CA TYR A 133 -1.29 2.80 -0.58
C TYR A 133 -1.93 2.01 0.58
N HIS A 134 -2.92 2.60 1.25
CA HIS A 134 -3.55 1.95 2.40
C HIS A 134 -4.38 0.74 2.01
N GLY A 135 -5.06 0.77 0.85
CA GLY A 135 -5.81 -0.37 0.36
C GLY A 135 -4.90 -1.55 -0.01
N TYR A 136 -3.73 -1.31 -0.61
CA TYR A 136 -2.74 -2.36 -0.86
C TYR A 136 -2.05 -2.85 0.40
N ARG A 137 -1.82 -1.97 1.38
CA ARG A 137 -1.29 -2.37 2.69
C ARG A 137 -2.23 -3.33 3.40
N GLN A 138 -3.51 -2.97 3.46
CA GLN A 138 -4.55 -3.82 4.03
C GLN A 138 -4.66 -5.16 3.29
N PHE A 139 -4.61 -5.15 1.96
CA PHE A 139 -4.61 -6.37 1.17
C PHE A 139 -3.42 -7.28 1.51
N ALA A 140 -2.21 -6.72 1.63
CA ALA A 140 -1.03 -7.49 2.01
C ALA A 140 -1.22 -8.15 3.38
N GLU A 141 -1.64 -7.38 4.38
CA GLU A 141 -1.79 -7.85 5.76
C GLU A 141 -2.93 -8.87 5.91
N GLU A 142 -4.12 -8.54 5.42
CA GLU A 142 -5.33 -9.33 5.66
C GLU A 142 -5.47 -10.54 4.73
N VAL A 143 -4.98 -10.44 3.50
CA VAL A 143 -5.15 -11.49 2.46
C VAL A 143 -3.89 -12.31 2.28
N LEU A 144 -2.73 -11.66 2.20
CA LEU A 144 -1.46 -12.35 1.95
C LEU A 144 -0.75 -12.76 3.25
N GLY A 145 -1.14 -12.18 4.39
CA GLY A 145 -0.54 -12.47 5.69
C GLY A 145 0.90 -11.95 5.82
N VAL A 146 1.28 -10.93 5.05
CA VAL A 146 2.60 -10.28 5.08
C VAL A 146 2.43 -8.77 5.08
N ASP A 147 3.44 -8.02 5.55
CA ASP A 147 3.44 -6.57 5.41
C ASP A 147 3.66 -6.13 3.94
N ILE A 148 3.31 -4.87 3.65
CA ILE A 148 3.40 -4.33 2.29
C ILE A 148 4.84 -4.25 1.79
N GLU A 149 5.80 -4.01 2.69
CA GLU A 149 7.23 -3.95 2.39
C GLU A 149 7.72 -5.32 1.90
N THR A 150 7.40 -6.39 2.62
CA THR A 150 7.71 -7.77 2.25
C THR A 150 7.11 -8.11 0.89
N TRP A 151 5.86 -7.72 0.66
CA TRP A 151 5.20 -7.99 -0.61
C TRP A 151 5.83 -7.21 -1.78
N PHE A 152 6.12 -5.92 -1.58
CA PHE A 152 6.69 -5.05 -2.61
C PHE A 152 8.17 -5.35 -2.88
N ALA A 153 8.90 -5.97 -1.94
CA ALA A 153 10.25 -6.47 -2.18
C ALA A 153 10.34 -7.50 -3.32
N LEU A 154 9.20 -8.09 -3.73
CA LEU A 154 9.13 -8.99 -4.87
C LEU A 154 9.23 -8.28 -6.23
N HIS A 155 9.01 -6.96 -6.25
CA HIS A 155 9.10 -6.12 -7.44
C HIS A 155 10.40 -5.30 -7.41
N PRO A 156 11.17 -5.19 -8.53
CA PRO A 156 12.44 -4.46 -8.56
C PRO A 156 12.36 -3.02 -8.05
N ASP A 157 11.28 -2.32 -8.41
CA ASP A 157 11.06 -0.91 -8.04
C ASP A 157 10.21 -0.73 -6.77
N GLY A 158 9.73 -1.82 -6.16
CA GLY A 158 8.72 -1.77 -5.11
C GLY A 158 9.18 -1.02 -3.86
N GLN A 159 10.39 -1.31 -3.38
CA GLN A 159 10.95 -0.68 -2.17
C GLN A 159 11.18 0.82 -2.36
N ALA A 160 11.84 1.22 -3.45
CA ALA A 160 12.11 2.64 -3.74
C ALA A 160 10.80 3.44 -3.91
N LEU A 161 9.77 2.84 -4.50
CA LEU A 161 8.45 3.46 -4.60
C LEU A 161 7.78 3.60 -3.23
N LEU A 162 7.82 2.57 -2.39
CA LEU A 162 7.26 2.64 -1.04
C LEU A 162 7.93 3.73 -0.20
N GLU A 163 9.26 3.77 -0.16
CA GLU A 163 10.02 4.80 0.56
C GLU A 163 9.59 6.22 0.15
N ARG A 164 9.37 6.42 -1.16
CA ARG A 164 8.92 7.70 -1.69
C ARG A 164 7.49 8.04 -1.28
N VAL A 165 6.58 7.06 -1.33
CA VAL A 165 5.16 7.24 -0.95
C VAL A 165 5.04 7.51 0.54
N THR A 166 5.73 6.74 1.39
CA THR A 166 5.72 6.94 2.84
C THR A 166 6.35 8.27 3.23
N GLY A 167 7.47 8.65 2.60
CA GLY A 167 8.10 9.94 2.85
C GLY A 167 7.20 11.15 2.52
N LEU A 168 6.31 11.01 1.52
CA LEU A 168 5.31 12.03 1.23
C LEU A 168 4.25 12.12 2.35
N PHE A 169 3.82 10.99 2.91
CA PHE A 169 2.86 10.99 4.01
C PHE A 169 3.47 11.51 5.31
N ASP A 170 4.72 11.15 5.62
CA ASP A 170 5.45 11.68 6.76
C ASP A 170 5.53 13.22 6.68
N LEU A 171 5.84 13.76 5.50
CA LEU A 171 5.86 15.21 5.28
C LEU A 171 4.48 15.86 5.45
N ALA A 172 3.41 15.20 4.97
CA ALA A 172 2.04 15.70 5.13
C ALA A 172 1.61 15.72 6.61
N ASP A 173 1.99 14.71 7.38
CA ASP A 173 1.72 14.62 8.82
C ASP A 173 2.50 15.70 9.60
N GLU A 174 3.77 15.95 9.24
CA GLU A 174 4.57 17.04 9.83
C GLU A 174 3.90 18.41 9.59
N LEU A 175 3.47 18.70 8.36
CA LEU A 175 2.83 19.98 8.03
C LEU A 175 1.49 20.20 8.75
N THR A 176 0.72 19.14 9.00
CA THR A 176 -0.55 19.26 9.71
C THR A 176 -0.41 19.40 11.22
N THR A 177 0.73 18.99 11.80
CA THR A 177 0.97 19.04 13.25
C THR A 177 1.60 20.35 13.72
N GLU A 178 2.39 21.04 12.90
CA GLU A 178 2.99 22.33 13.23
C GLU A 178 1.96 23.47 13.37
N ASP A 179 0.93 23.49 12.52
CA ASP A 179 -0.16 24.48 12.57
C ASP A 179 -0.99 24.36 13.87
N ALA A 180 -1.11 23.15 14.43
CA ALA A 180 -1.83 22.92 15.69
C ALA A 180 -1.04 23.34 16.94
N ALA A 181 0.28 23.46 16.85
CA ALA A 181 1.15 23.83 17.98
C ALA A 181 1.39 25.35 18.09
N GLY A 182 1.11 26.12 17.03
CA GLY A 182 1.26 27.58 16.98
C GLY A 182 0.16 28.39 17.68
N GLU A 183 -1.01 27.80 17.92
CA GLU A 183 -2.16 28.48 18.53
C GLU A 183 -2.19 28.37 20.08
N SER A 184 -1.18 28.87 20.77
CA SER A 184 -1.28 29.02 22.23
C SER A 184 -0.32 30.07 22.80
N LYS A 185 -0.67 31.34 22.64
CA LYS A 185 -0.64 32.43 23.66
C LYS A 185 -0.72 33.81 22.98
N GLY A 186 -1.88 34.10 22.37
CA GLY A 186 -2.24 35.44 21.93
C GLY A 186 -3.28 36.02 22.89
N ASP A 187 -2.92 37.11 23.54
CA ASP A 187 -3.67 37.88 24.53
C ASP A 187 -5.12 38.18 24.13
N ALA A 188 -6.04 38.12 25.10
CA ALA A 188 -7.46 38.34 24.94
C ALA A 188 -7.76 39.83 24.69
N GLY A 189 -7.48 40.29 23.47
CA GLY A 189 -7.85 41.61 22.96
C GLY A 189 -9.21 41.54 22.25
N ASP A 190 -10.23 42.08 22.92
CA ASP A 190 -11.56 42.38 22.40
C ASP A 190 -11.49 43.09 21.03
N GLY A 191 -11.73 42.35 19.96
CA GLY A 191 -11.52 42.79 18.58
C GLY A 191 -12.26 41.89 17.60
N ASP A 192 -13.57 42.09 17.53
CA ASP A 192 -14.41 41.94 16.35
C ASP A 192 -14.17 40.69 15.47
N ARG A 193 -14.88 39.61 15.84
CA ARG A 193 -15.50 38.58 14.97
C ARG A 193 -15.20 38.71 13.47
N LEU A 194 -14.00 38.36 13.05
CA LEU A 194 -13.83 37.65 11.79
C LEU A 194 -14.20 36.22 12.10
N ALA A 195 -15.39 35.86 11.60
CA ALA A 195 -15.92 34.53 11.67
C ALA A 195 -14.81 33.53 11.32
N ASP A 196 -14.59 32.64 12.27
CA ASP A 196 -14.23 31.24 12.12
C ASP A 196 -14.82 30.64 10.82
N GLU A 197 -14.26 31.02 9.67
CA GLU A 197 -14.37 30.33 8.40
C GLU A 197 -13.41 29.14 8.45
N ARG A 198 -13.62 28.28 9.45
CA ARG A 198 -13.26 26.87 9.37
C ARG A 198 -14.05 26.35 8.17
N VAL A 199 -13.40 26.38 7.00
CA VAL A 199 -13.95 25.98 5.70
C VAL A 199 -14.74 24.69 5.90
N GLU A 200 -16.06 24.82 6.00
CA GLU A 200 -16.98 23.71 6.20
C GLU A 200 -16.98 22.94 4.89
N TRP A 201 -16.10 21.93 4.83
CA TRP A 201 -15.81 21.13 3.65
C TRP A 201 -17.07 20.37 3.24
N ARG A 202 -17.85 20.94 2.32
CA ARG A 202 -18.93 20.22 1.66
C ARG A 202 -18.34 19.45 0.49
N ALA A 203 -17.90 18.22 0.77
CA ALA A 203 -17.88 17.20 -0.24
C ALA A 203 -19.30 16.82 -0.62
N ASP A 204 -19.88 17.59 -1.53
CA ASP A 204 -21.05 17.14 -2.29
C ASP A 204 -20.60 16.00 -3.22
N GLU A 205 -20.48 14.78 -2.67
CA GLU A 205 -20.58 13.46 -3.33
C GLU A 205 -20.18 12.37 -2.32
N ALA A 206 -21.11 12.01 -1.43
CA ALA A 206 -20.99 10.97 -0.38
C ALA A 206 -19.75 11.14 0.54
N GLU A 207 -20.01 11.47 1.80
CA GLU A 207 -19.06 11.62 2.91
C GLU A 207 -18.34 10.30 3.24
N ILE A 208 -17.60 9.76 2.28
CA ILE A 208 -16.77 8.58 2.42
C ILE A 208 -15.43 9.07 2.94
N THR A 209 -15.07 8.63 4.13
CA THR A 209 -13.76 8.91 4.72
C THR A 209 -12.66 8.26 3.88
N LEU A 210 -11.43 8.78 3.94
CA LEU A 210 -10.31 8.15 3.23
C LEU A 210 -10.09 6.68 3.63
N GLY A 211 -10.36 6.34 4.90
CA GLY A 211 -10.34 4.97 5.38
C GLY A 211 -11.39 4.09 4.69
N GLU A 212 -12.65 4.52 4.63
CA GLU A 212 -13.71 3.76 3.95
C GLU A 212 -13.45 3.61 2.44
N ALA A 213 -12.81 4.60 1.81
CA ALA A 213 -12.39 4.50 0.41
C ALA A 213 -11.28 3.45 0.22
N ALA A 214 -10.30 3.41 1.14
CA ALA A 214 -9.25 2.39 1.16
C ALA A 214 -9.83 0.99 1.40
N ASP A 215 -10.77 0.84 2.34
CA ASP A 215 -11.46 -0.43 2.61
C ASP A 215 -12.20 -0.94 1.38
N ARG A 216 -12.94 -0.06 0.68
CA ARG A 216 -13.64 -0.42 -0.57
C ARG A 216 -12.68 -0.83 -1.67
N PHE A 217 -11.55 -0.15 -1.79
CA PHE A 217 -10.51 -0.51 -2.74
C PHE A 217 -9.90 -1.87 -2.41
N CYS A 218 -9.58 -2.12 -1.12
CA CYS A 218 -9.11 -3.43 -0.65
C CYS A 218 -10.13 -4.54 -0.99
N ALA A 219 -11.41 -4.33 -0.69
CA ALA A 219 -12.47 -5.29 -1.01
C ALA A 219 -12.54 -5.60 -2.52
N MET A 220 -12.37 -4.61 -3.38
CA MET A 220 -12.29 -4.82 -4.84
C MET A 220 -11.09 -5.69 -5.23
N GLN A 221 -9.93 -5.50 -4.60
CA GLN A 221 -8.75 -6.36 -4.84
C GLN A 221 -8.96 -7.78 -4.31
N VAL A 222 -9.65 -7.94 -3.17
CA VAL A 222 -10.07 -9.24 -2.64
C VAL A 222 -11.00 -9.95 -3.63
N ASP A 223 -12.01 -9.27 -4.16
CA ASP A 223 -12.91 -9.86 -5.16
C ASP A 223 -12.14 -10.31 -6.42
N ARG A 224 -11.21 -9.47 -6.90
CA ARG A 224 -10.34 -9.80 -8.03
C ARG A 224 -9.46 -11.01 -7.73
N TRP A 225 -8.87 -11.08 -6.54
CA TRP A 225 -8.09 -12.21 -6.04
C TRP A 225 -8.91 -13.50 -6.02
N THR A 226 -10.09 -13.45 -5.41
CA THR A 226 -10.97 -14.61 -5.23
C THR A 226 -11.45 -15.14 -6.58
N ALA A 227 -11.91 -14.25 -7.46
CA ALA A 227 -12.32 -14.62 -8.81
C ALA A 227 -11.18 -15.25 -9.63
N SER A 228 -9.95 -14.77 -9.47
CA SER A 228 -8.76 -15.34 -10.11
C SER A 228 -8.47 -16.76 -9.63
N VAL A 229 -8.41 -16.95 -8.32
CA VAL A 229 -8.08 -18.23 -7.70
C VAL A 229 -9.13 -19.29 -8.05
N ASP A 230 -10.41 -18.92 -8.07
CA ASP A 230 -11.51 -19.84 -8.36
C ASP A 230 -11.58 -20.24 -9.83
N THR A 231 -11.24 -19.36 -10.78
CA THR A 231 -11.33 -19.64 -12.23
C THR A 231 -10.37 -20.74 -12.67
N VAL A 232 -9.23 -20.90 -11.99
CA VAL A 232 -8.23 -21.93 -12.31
C VAL A 232 -8.72 -23.34 -11.90
N SER A 233 -9.63 -23.45 -10.94
CA SER A 233 -10.12 -24.74 -10.43
C SER A 233 -11.00 -25.54 -11.41
N TRP A 234 -11.53 -24.92 -12.47
CA TRP A 234 -12.53 -25.54 -13.37
C TRP A 234 -12.01 -26.00 -14.74
N ASN A 235 -10.76 -25.69 -15.10
CA ASN A 235 -10.23 -25.94 -16.46
C ASN A 235 -9.31 -27.17 -16.58
N VAL A 236 -9.34 -28.10 -15.60
CA VAL A 236 -8.63 -29.38 -15.73
C VAL A 236 -9.51 -30.35 -16.56
N PRO A 237 -9.10 -30.75 -17.78
CA PRO A 237 -9.85 -31.73 -18.55
C PRO A 237 -9.80 -33.08 -17.82
N GLY A 238 -10.97 -33.66 -17.54
CA GLY A 238 -11.09 -35.03 -17.01
C GLY A 238 -10.82 -36.12 -18.04
#